data_AF-Q3EAF4-F1
#
_entry.id   AF-Q3EAF4-F1
#
_cell.length_a   1.000
_cell.length_b   1.000
_cell.length_c   1.000
_cell.angle_alpha   90.00
_cell.angle_beta   90.00
_cell.angle_gamma   90.00
#
_symmetry.space_group_name_H-M   'P 1'
#
loop_
_entity.id
_entity.type
_entity.pdbx_description
1 polymer ?
#
loop_
_entity_poly.entity_id
_entity_poly.type
_entity_poly.pdbx_seq_one_letter_code
_entity_poly.pdbx_strand_id
1 'polypeptide(L)'
;MQLNYERTTYKSSLGKLWFDEAGSKLDLQEDDDDAFTNLGGAFKELGFCMRELGLSIARLCDREIGGGLLEESLLDSCTAKGRLIHYHSAADKYALRESQRRNQSGNRVSSKRRVQNAAEQELNRRNGAGLSGSHFNLWQQWHYDYGIFTVLTDPMFLSPYSYQEFSLMSSHSYLQIYHPSKNKFYMVKTPQDSFLVQIGESADILSKGKLRSTLHCVCKPEKLDHVSRETFVVFLHPKWSQTFSVSEYTMEHLRSDEVVPRPDLQNIVPPLSSRLRDGMTFAEFSRETTKQYYGGNGLQSNR
;
A
#
# COMPACT_ATOMS: atom_id res chain seq x y z
N MET A 1 9.86 9.65 -3.31
CA MET A 1 11.28 9.93 -3.01
C MET A 1 12.11 8.81 -3.63
N GLN A 2 13.05 9.14 -4.52
CA GLN A 2 13.99 8.17 -5.09
C GLN A 2 15.24 8.20 -4.21
N LEU A 3 15.57 7.09 -3.57
CA LEU A 3 16.72 7.00 -2.67
C LEU A 3 17.96 6.69 -3.50
N ASN A 4 18.81 7.70 -3.72
CA ASN A 4 20.14 7.53 -4.31
C ASN A 4 21.19 7.42 -3.19
N TYR A 5 22.22 6.60 -3.42
CA TYR A 5 23.22 6.19 -2.43
C TYR A 5 24.47 7.07 -2.50
N GLU A 6 24.84 7.67 -1.37
CA GLU A 6 26.20 8.10 -1.05
C GLU A 6 26.57 7.53 0.32
N ARG A 7 27.83 7.08 0.44
CA ARG A 7 28.34 6.30 1.56
C ARG A 7 28.87 7.25 2.64
N THR A 8 28.15 7.42 3.74
CA THR A 8 28.65 8.18 4.91
C THR A 8 28.56 7.37 6.21
N THR A 9 29.68 7.34 6.92
CA THR A 9 29.94 6.65 8.19
C THR A 9 29.41 7.46 9.38
N TYR A 10 28.61 6.84 10.25
CA TYR A 10 28.09 7.45 11.48
C TYR A 10 29.07 7.36 12.66
N LYS A 11 29.10 8.40 13.50
CA LYS A 11 29.60 8.38 14.88
C LYS A 11 28.46 8.72 15.83
N SER A 12 28.35 7.91 16.89
CA SER A 12 27.37 7.99 17.98
C SER A 12 27.81 8.97 19.07
N SER A 13 26.86 9.68 19.70
CA SER A 13 27.03 10.19 21.06
C SER A 13 25.73 10.16 21.84
N LEU A 14 25.82 9.58 23.04
CA LEU A 14 24.78 9.28 24.03
C LEU A 14 24.61 10.46 25.02
N GLY A 15 23.38 10.78 25.45
CA GLY A 15 23.13 11.66 26.61
C GLY A 15 21.65 11.67 27.01
N LYS A 16 21.25 10.84 27.98
CA LYS A 16 20.87 11.13 29.40
C LYS A 16 19.51 11.83 29.61
N LEU A 17 18.54 11.03 30.08
CA LEU A 17 17.22 11.40 30.62
C LEU A 17 17.32 12.08 31.99
N TRP A 18 16.50 13.12 32.22
CA TRP A 18 15.99 13.55 33.53
C TRP A 18 14.48 13.78 33.44
N PHE A 19 13.74 13.26 34.44
CA PHE A 19 12.30 13.46 34.66
C PHE A 19 12.08 14.74 35.47
N ASP A 20 11.03 15.51 35.15
CA ASP A 20 10.31 16.31 36.15
C ASP A 20 8.85 16.52 35.72
N GLU A 21 7.95 16.43 36.69
CA GLU A 21 6.50 16.43 36.57
C GLU A 21 5.94 17.67 37.28
N ALA A 22 5.25 18.58 36.59
CA ALA A 22 4.23 19.48 37.15
C ALA A 22 3.51 20.24 36.03
N GLY A 23 2.17 20.17 36.02
CA GLY A 23 1.33 20.71 34.96
C GLY A 23 1.11 22.22 34.99
N SER A 24 0.70 22.78 33.86
CA SER A 24 -0.48 23.64 33.67
C SER A 24 -0.41 24.36 32.32
N LYS A 25 -1.60 24.66 31.77
CA LYS A 25 -1.90 25.49 30.58
C LYS A 25 -1.48 24.93 29.22
N LEU A 26 -2.50 24.65 28.42
CA LEU A 26 -2.46 24.66 26.95
C LEU A 26 -2.15 26.09 26.49
N ASP A 27 -0.88 26.46 26.52
CA ASP A 27 -0.37 27.52 25.68
C ASP A 27 -0.23 26.92 24.27
N LEU A 28 -1.06 27.42 23.34
CA LEU A 28 -0.82 27.31 21.91
C LEU A 28 0.39 28.20 21.60
N GLN A 29 1.58 27.75 21.97
CA GLN A 29 2.83 28.42 21.64
C GLN A 29 3.32 27.94 20.27
N GLU A 30 3.31 28.90 19.36
CA GLU A 30 4.37 29.20 18.38
C GLU A 30 4.84 28.06 17.47
N ASP A 31 4.46 28.19 16.20
CA ASP A 31 5.12 27.67 14.99
C ASP A 31 6.29 26.70 15.23
N ASP A 32 5.97 25.40 15.30
CA ASP A 32 6.93 24.30 15.23
C ASP A 32 7.40 24.13 13.76
N ASP A 33 7.92 25.21 13.18
CA ASP A 33 8.48 25.23 11.82
C ASP A 33 9.70 24.28 11.70
N ASP A 34 10.23 23.81 12.84
CA ASP A 34 11.32 22.84 12.95
C ASP A 34 10.87 21.37 13.11
N ALA A 35 9.57 21.09 13.35
CA ALA A 35 9.06 19.72 13.61
C ALA A 35 9.39 18.73 12.49
N PHE A 36 9.50 19.24 11.27
CA PHE A 36 9.68 18.44 10.06
C PHE A 36 11.08 18.56 9.47
N THR A 37 11.98 19.33 10.08
CA THR A 37 13.32 19.65 9.54
C THR A 37 14.14 18.40 9.21
N ASN A 38 13.91 17.28 9.91
CA ASN A 38 14.59 16.00 9.65
C ASN A 38 13.66 14.85 9.19
N LEU A 39 12.40 15.12 8.84
CA LEU A 39 11.46 14.07 8.49
C LEU A 39 11.92 13.26 7.27
N GLY A 40 12.49 13.94 6.27
CA GLY A 40 13.05 13.29 5.09
C GLY A 40 14.25 12.37 5.41
N GLY A 41 15.11 12.78 6.35
CA GLY A 41 16.24 11.98 6.82
C GLY A 41 15.77 10.72 7.56
N ALA A 42 14.82 10.87 8.48
CA ALA A 42 14.25 9.77 9.23
C ALA A 42 13.61 8.70 8.34
N PHE A 43 12.78 9.09 7.36
CA PHE A 43 12.20 8.12 6.42
C PHE A 43 13.23 7.48 5.48
N LYS A 44 14.32 8.18 5.17
CA LYS A 44 15.42 7.61 4.39
C LYS A 44 16.15 6.52 5.20
N GLU A 45 16.44 6.77 6.47
CA GLU A 45 17.06 5.80 7.37
C GLU A 45 16.17 4.58 7.61
N LEU A 46 14.89 4.80 7.91
CA LEU A 46 13.91 3.72 8.03
C LEU A 46 13.79 2.93 6.71
N GLY A 47 13.78 3.62 5.57
CA GLY A 47 13.78 3.00 4.25
C GLY A 47 14.99 2.11 3.99
N PHE A 48 16.18 2.50 4.46
CA PHE A 48 17.37 1.64 4.40
C PHE A 48 17.20 0.39 5.26
N CYS A 49 16.72 0.53 6.51
CA CYS A 49 16.46 -0.62 7.38
C CYS A 49 15.50 -1.63 6.73
N MET A 50 14.38 -1.14 6.17
CA MET A 50 13.39 -1.97 5.47
C MET A 50 13.96 -2.64 4.21
N ARG A 51 14.84 -1.97 3.47
CA ARG A 51 15.55 -2.55 2.32
C ARG A 51 16.49 -3.68 2.73
N GLU A 52 17.31 -3.48 3.76
CA GLU A 52 18.24 -4.50 4.25
C GLU A 52 17.51 -5.75 4.77
N LEU A 53 16.36 -5.55 5.42
CA LEU A 53 15.47 -6.66 5.78
C LEU A 53 15.01 -7.43 4.54
N GLY A 54 14.53 -6.73 3.51
CA GLY A 54 14.09 -7.36 2.27
C GLY A 54 15.20 -8.11 1.53
N LEU A 55 16.43 -7.57 1.51
CA LEU A 55 17.61 -8.28 0.98
C LEU A 55 17.91 -9.56 1.76
N SER A 56 17.84 -9.50 3.10
CA SER A 56 18.08 -10.66 3.96
C SER A 56 17.04 -11.76 3.73
N ILE A 57 15.77 -11.38 3.53
CA ILE A 57 14.69 -12.31 3.18
C ILE A 57 14.90 -12.89 1.77
N ALA A 58 15.29 -12.07 0.80
CA ALA A 58 15.59 -12.54 -0.56
C ALA A 58 16.67 -13.63 -0.56
N ARG A 59 17.77 -13.39 0.17
CA ARG A 59 18.87 -14.34 0.33
C ARG A 59 18.41 -15.65 0.97
N LEU A 60 17.56 -15.56 2.00
CA LEU A 60 16.97 -16.73 2.63
C LEU A 60 16.13 -17.51 1.62
N CYS A 61 15.21 -16.83 0.94
CA CYS A 61 14.35 -17.43 -0.08
C CYS A 61 15.18 -18.12 -1.16
N ASP A 62 16.18 -17.45 -1.74
CA ASP A 62 17.04 -18.00 -2.79
C ASP A 62 17.75 -19.28 -2.35
N ARG A 63 18.21 -19.34 -1.08
CA ARG A 63 18.84 -20.53 -0.52
C ARG A 63 17.85 -21.68 -0.35
N GLU A 64 16.66 -21.42 0.19
CA GLU A 64 15.69 -22.47 0.51
C GLU A 64 14.93 -22.98 -0.72
N ILE A 65 14.53 -22.07 -1.63
CA ILE A 65 13.75 -22.44 -2.81
C ILE A 65 14.65 -22.84 -3.99
N GLY A 66 15.90 -22.36 -4.03
CA GLY A 66 16.82 -22.51 -5.15
C GLY A 66 16.46 -21.62 -6.34
N GLY A 67 17.44 -20.89 -6.88
CA GLY A 67 17.25 -20.00 -8.02
C GLY A 67 18.28 -18.86 -8.04
N GLY A 68 18.59 -18.29 -6.87
CA GLY A 68 19.64 -17.28 -6.72
C GLY A 68 19.35 -15.93 -7.37
N LEU A 69 18.10 -15.69 -7.80
CA LEU A 69 17.74 -14.52 -8.59
C LEU A 69 17.16 -13.39 -7.75
N LEU A 70 16.54 -13.66 -6.59
CA LEU A 70 15.80 -12.63 -5.86
C LEU A 70 16.73 -11.58 -5.26
N GLU A 71 17.79 -12.02 -4.56
CA GLU A 71 18.76 -11.13 -3.93
C GLU A 71 19.54 -10.34 -4.99
N GLU A 72 20.06 -11.02 -6.01
CA GLU A 72 20.81 -10.40 -7.10
C GLU A 72 19.97 -9.30 -7.78
N SER A 73 18.71 -9.60 -8.09
CA SER A 73 17.77 -8.64 -8.70
C SER A 73 17.57 -7.38 -7.85
N LEU A 74 17.52 -7.53 -6.53
CA LEU A 74 17.37 -6.42 -5.59
C LEU A 74 18.65 -5.60 -5.41
N LEU A 75 19.82 -6.25 -5.42
CA LEU A 75 21.10 -5.57 -5.38
C LEU A 75 21.31 -4.75 -6.66
N ASP A 76 21.01 -5.34 -7.82
CA ASP A 76 21.11 -4.73 -9.14
C ASP A 76 20.18 -3.54 -9.35
N SER A 77 19.02 -3.53 -8.69
CA SER A 77 18.03 -2.46 -8.81
C SER A 77 18.57 -1.08 -8.41
N CYS A 78 19.55 -1.06 -7.49
CA CYS A 78 20.17 0.14 -6.91
C CYS A 78 19.18 1.17 -6.31
N THR A 79 17.88 0.87 -6.30
CA THR A 79 16.82 1.81 -5.93
C THR A 79 15.70 1.08 -5.19
N ALA A 80 15.07 1.81 -4.27
CA ALA A 80 13.84 1.39 -3.61
C ALA A 80 12.88 2.58 -3.57
N LYS A 81 11.58 2.31 -3.59
CA LYS A 81 10.55 3.35 -3.63
C LYS A 81 9.81 3.40 -2.31
N GLY A 82 9.99 4.49 -1.56
CA GLY A 82 9.20 4.78 -0.35
C GLY A 82 7.87 5.47 -0.69
N ARG A 83 6.80 5.11 0.02
CA ARG A 83 5.50 5.78 -0.01
C ARG A 83 4.97 5.96 1.40
N LEU A 84 4.58 7.19 1.72
CA LEU A 84 3.75 7.51 2.87
C LEU A 84 2.29 7.43 2.43
N ILE A 85 1.49 6.66 3.15
CA ILE A 85 0.09 6.44 2.82
C ILE A 85 -0.75 6.88 4.00
N HIS A 86 -1.65 7.83 3.76
CA HIS A 86 -2.71 8.21 4.69
C HIS A 86 -4.07 7.85 4.08
N TYR A 87 -4.75 6.92 4.73
CA TYR A 87 -6.11 6.53 4.41
C TYR A 87 -7.09 7.35 5.23
N HIS A 88 -7.71 8.32 4.57
CA HIS A 88 -8.71 9.20 5.14
C HIS A 88 -9.88 8.44 5.76
N SER A 89 -10.28 8.88 6.95
CA SER A 89 -11.52 8.48 7.60
C SER A 89 -12.75 8.97 6.82
N ALA A 90 -13.95 8.53 7.20
CA ALA A 90 -15.19 9.12 6.68
C ALA A 90 -15.30 10.59 7.08
N ALA A 91 -14.90 10.93 8.31
CA ALA A 91 -14.94 12.29 8.83
C ALA A 91 -14.00 13.21 8.04
N ASP A 92 -12.78 12.76 7.73
CA ASP A 92 -11.81 13.53 6.94
C ASP A 92 -12.36 13.81 5.55
N LYS A 93 -12.95 12.79 4.90
CA LYS A 93 -13.58 12.93 3.59
C LYS A 93 -14.74 13.94 3.62
N TYR A 94 -15.52 13.96 4.70
CA TYR A 94 -16.59 14.93 4.88
C TYR A 94 -16.03 16.35 5.05
N ALA A 95 -15.04 16.53 5.93
CA ALA A 95 -14.40 17.82 6.17
C ALA A 95 -13.76 18.40 4.90
N LEU A 96 -13.05 17.57 4.12
CA LEU A 96 -12.44 17.96 2.85
C LEU A 96 -13.49 18.42 1.83
N ARG A 97 -14.62 17.71 1.72
CA ARG A 97 -15.72 18.10 0.82
C ARG A 97 -16.38 19.42 1.23
N GLU A 98 -16.59 19.62 2.53
CA GLU A 98 -17.14 20.88 3.04
C GLU A 98 -16.18 22.05 2.81
N SER A 99 -14.87 21.86 3.01
CA SER A 99 -13.86 22.87 2.69
C SER A 99 -13.87 23.24 1.20
N GLN A 100 -13.98 22.25 0.30
CA GLN A 100 -14.07 22.50 -1.14
C GLN A 100 -15.34 23.27 -1.51
N ARG A 101 -16.48 22.98 -0.87
CA ARG A 101 -17.75 23.71 -1.08
C ARG A 101 -17.65 25.16 -0.64
N ARG A 102 -17.02 25.42 0.52
CA ARG A 102 -16.76 26.79 1.01
C ARG A 102 -15.88 27.57 0.04
N ASN A 103 -14.80 26.97 -0.45
CA ASN A 103 -13.89 27.62 -1.40
C ASN A 103 -14.54 27.90 -2.78
N GLN A 104 -15.47 27.04 -3.23
CA GLN A 104 -16.24 27.30 -4.47
C GLN A 104 -17.32 28.38 -4.30
N SER A 105 -17.84 28.59 -3.08
CA SER A 105 -18.85 29.61 -2.81
C SER A 105 -18.32 31.05 -2.86
N GLY A 106 -16.99 31.24 -2.77
CA GLY A 106 -16.32 32.54 -2.97
C GLY A 106 -16.14 32.95 -4.45
N ASN A 107 -16.27 32.01 -5.40
CA ASN A 107 -16.20 32.27 -6.84
C ASN A 107 -17.58 32.03 -7.49
N ARG A 108 -18.57 32.87 -7.17
CA ARG A 108 -19.82 32.92 -7.94
C ARG A 108 -19.63 33.77 -9.20
N VAL A 109 -19.29 33.12 -10.31
CA VAL A 109 -19.80 33.54 -11.63
C VAL A 109 -20.72 32.43 -12.15
N SER A 110 -21.87 32.88 -12.64
CA SER A 110 -23.06 32.14 -13.03
C SER A 110 -22.84 30.87 -13.86
N SER A 111 -23.52 29.78 -13.50
CA SER A 111 -24.23 28.95 -14.48
C SER A 111 -25.27 28.06 -13.81
N LYS A 112 -26.53 28.29 -14.19
CA LYS A 112 -27.70 27.45 -13.86
C LYS A 112 -27.56 26.10 -14.56
N ARG A 113 -26.97 25.08 -13.90
CA ARG A 113 -27.07 23.68 -14.35
C ARG A 113 -26.80 22.63 -13.26
N ARG A 114 -27.14 22.91 -11.99
CA ARG A 114 -26.69 22.09 -10.85
C ARG A 114 -27.79 21.49 -9.96
N VAL A 115 -29.01 21.34 -10.47
CA VAL A 115 -30.13 20.75 -9.69
C VAL A 115 -30.33 19.25 -9.98
N GLN A 116 -29.76 18.69 -11.05
CA GLN A 116 -29.92 17.25 -11.37
C GLN A 116 -28.94 16.32 -10.61
N ASN A 117 -27.76 16.79 -10.20
CA ASN A 117 -26.72 15.90 -9.63
C ASN A 117 -26.93 15.56 -8.14
N ALA A 118 -27.80 16.27 -7.42
CA ALA A 118 -28.05 16.00 -6.00
C ALA A 118 -29.03 14.83 -5.81
N ALA A 119 -30.05 14.73 -6.68
CA ALA A 119 -31.05 13.65 -6.63
C ALA A 119 -30.48 12.29 -7.07
N GLU A 120 -29.51 12.27 -8.00
CA GLU A 120 -28.84 11.02 -8.43
C GLU A 120 -27.93 10.42 -7.34
N GLN A 121 -27.37 11.23 -6.43
CA GLN A 121 -26.53 10.72 -5.34
C GLN A 121 -27.34 10.11 -4.18
N GLU A 122 -28.57 10.58 -3.92
CA GLU A 122 -29.46 9.97 -2.91
C GLU A 122 -30.14 8.69 -3.42
N LEU A 123 -30.41 8.59 -4.73
CA LEU A 123 -30.98 7.36 -5.32
C LEU A 123 -29.97 6.19 -5.31
N ASN A 124 -28.68 6.47 -5.50
CA ASN A 124 -27.62 5.45 -5.42
C ASN A 124 -27.40 4.88 -4.01
N ARG A 125 -27.86 5.57 -2.95
CA ARG A 125 -27.86 5.00 -1.58
C ARG A 125 -28.97 3.98 -1.36
N ARG A 126 -30.08 4.04 -2.12
CA ARG A 126 -31.23 3.13 -1.95
C ARG A 126 -31.21 1.90 -2.86
N ASN A 127 -30.55 1.97 -4.01
CA ASN A 127 -30.50 0.85 -4.97
C ASN A 127 -29.37 -0.16 -4.72
N GLY A 128 -28.56 0.01 -3.67
CA GLY A 128 -27.50 -0.94 -3.27
C GLY A 128 -27.97 -2.09 -2.36
N ALA A 129 -29.27 -2.24 -2.12
CA ALA A 129 -29.84 -3.31 -1.30
C ALA A 129 -30.06 -4.59 -2.13
N GLY A 130 -28.97 -5.10 -2.72
CA GLY A 130 -29.07 -6.25 -3.63
C GLY A 130 -27.78 -6.99 -3.92
N LEU A 131 -26.74 -6.90 -3.09
CA LEU A 131 -25.61 -7.84 -3.10
C LEU A 131 -25.05 -7.93 -1.66
N SER A 132 -25.39 -9.02 -0.97
CA SER A 132 -24.93 -9.32 0.37
C SER A 132 -23.40 -9.53 0.43
N GLY A 133 -22.69 -8.68 1.18
CA GLY A 133 -21.31 -8.93 1.63
C GLY A 133 -20.42 -7.69 1.65
N SER A 134 -19.64 -7.51 2.72
CA SER A 134 -18.78 -6.38 3.10
C SER A 134 -17.61 -6.04 2.15
N HIS A 135 -17.71 -6.30 0.85
CA HIS A 135 -16.60 -6.31 -0.10
C HIS A 135 -16.26 -4.94 -0.72
N PHE A 136 -17.06 -3.89 -0.47
CA PHE A 136 -16.95 -2.62 -1.22
C PHE A 136 -16.52 -1.38 -0.42
N ASN A 137 -16.42 -1.45 0.91
CA ASN A 137 -15.93 -0.32 1.70
C ASN A 137 -14.45 -0.53 2.04
N LEU A 138 -13.60 -0.36 1.04
CA LEU A 138 -12.16 -0.54 1.15
C LEU A 138 -11.44 0.81 1.11
N TRP A 139 -10.36 0.91 1.88
CA TRP A 139 -9.39 1.99 1.76
C TRP A 139 -8.47 1.79 0.56
N GLN A 140 -8.10 0.56 0.28
CA GLN A 140 -7.38 0.15 -0.92
C GLN A 140 -8.02 -1.09 -1.49
N GLN A 141 -8.24 -1.09 -2.80
CA GLN A 141 -8.90 -2.19 -3.50
C GLN A 141 -7.99 -3.43 -3.58
N TRP A 142 -8.58 -4.59 -3.87
CA TRP A 142 -7.84 -5.82 -4.16
C TRP A 142 -6.83 -5.63 -5.30
N HIS A 143 -5.57 -5.98 -5.05
CA HIS A 143 -4.50 -5.94 -6.05
C HIS A 143 -3.34 -6.84 -5.65
N TYR A 144 -2.42 -7.03 -6.60
CA TYR A 144 -1.08 -7.53 -6.36
C TYR A 144 -0.08 -6.38 -6.48
N ASP A 145 0.97 -6.42 -5.66
CA ASP A 145 2.15 -5.59 -5.89
C ASP A 145 3.03 -6.24 -6.94
N TYR A 146 3.48 -5.49 -7.94
CA TYR A 146 4.25 -6.05 -9.05
C TYR A 146 5.76 -6.17 -8.79
N GLY A 147 6.27 -5.66 -7.66
CA GLY A 147 7.69 -5.77 -7.27
C GLY A 147 8.10 -7.16 -6.77
N ILE A 148 9.28 -7.27 -6.17
CA ILE A 148 9.75 -8.50 -5.50
C ILE A 148 9.11 -8.57 -4.11
N PHE A 149 9.36 -7.55 -3.29
CA PHE A 149 8.78 -7.44 -1.95
C PHE A 149 8.22 -6.05 -1.69
N THR A 150 7.15 -6.00 -0.90
CA THR A 150 6.65 -4.76 -0.30
C THR A 150 6.81 -4.88 1.20
N VAL A 151 7.62 -3.99 1.79
CA VAL A 151 7.85 -3.94 3.24
C VAL A 151 7.01 -2.81 3.80
N LEU A 152 6.19 -3.09 4.82
CA LEU A 152 5.32 -2.11 5.47
C LEU A 152 5.71 -2.00 6.95
N THR A 153 5.62 -0.79 7.50
CA THR A 153 5.56 -0.60 8.95
C THR A 153 4.25 -1.14 9.49
N ASP A 154 4.22 -1.49 10.78
CA ASP A 154 2.97 -1.55 11.54
C ASP A 154 2.17 -0.26 11.31
N PRO A 155 0.86 -0.33 10.96
CA PRO A 155 0.09 0.86 10.66
C PRO A 155 -0.29 1.60 11.93
N MET A 156 -0.25 2.93 11.85
CA MET A 156 -0.81 3.80 12.87
C MET A 156 -2.29 4.06 12.55
N PHE A 157 -3.08 4.26 13.60
CA PHE A 157 -4.49 4.64 13.50
C PHE A 157 -4.71 5.92 14.29
N LEU A 158 -5.20 6.97 13.63
CA LEU A 158 -5.40 8.26 14.28
C LEU A 158 -6.88 8.59 14.42
N SER A 159 -7.21 9.23 15.55
CA SER A 159 -8.53 9.83 15.77
C SER A 159 -8.52 11.30 15.31
N PRO A 160 -9.56 11.76 14.60
CA PRO A 160 -9.61 13.10 14.01
C PRO A 160 -9.83 14.19 15.06
N TYR A 161 -10.20 13.83 16.29
CA TYR A 161 -10.47 14.78 17.37
C TYR A 161 -9.23 15.11 18.21
N SER A 162 -8.25 14.21 18.25
CA SER A 162 -7.07 14.35 19.12
C SER A 162 -5.75 14.21 18.39
N TYR A 163 -5.73 13.73 17.14
CA TYR A 163 -4.52 13.29 16.42
C TYR A 163 -3.63 12.34 17.23
N GLN A 164 -4.20 11.73 18.27
CA GLN A 164 -3.53 10.74 19.11
C GLN A 164 -3.77 9.36 18.52
N GLU A 165 -2.77 8.51 18.72
CA GLU A 165 -2.82 7.12 18.33
C GLU A 165 -3.95 6.38 19.07
N PHE A 166 -4.81 5.73 18.30
CA PHE A 166 -5.94 4.99 18.81
C PHE A 166 -5.52 3.53 19.11
N SER A 167 -4.85 3.34 20.25
CA SER A 167 -4.22 2.09 20.69
C SER A 167 -5.17 0.91 20.95
N LEU A 168 -6.48 1.15 21.02
CA LEU A 168 -7.53 0.12 21.18
C LEU A 168 -7.65 -0.82 19.96
N MET A 169 -7.00 -0.50 18.84
CA MET A 169 -7.04 -1.25 17.57
C MET A 169 -5.90 -2.25 17.39
N SER A 170 -5.01 -2.32 18.37
CA SER A 170 -3.62 -2.81 18.31
C SER A 170 -3.38 -4.26 17.90
N SER A 171 -4.39 -5.02 17.45
CA SER A 171 -4.17 -6.40 16.98
C SER A 171 -4.46 -6.63 15.51
N HIS A 172 -5.04 -5.68 14.77
CA HIS A 172 -5.39 -5.87 13.35
C HIS A 172 -4.88 -4.72 12.49
N SER A 173 -4.07 -5.05 11.48
CA SER A 173 -3.49 -4.06 10.56
C SER A 173 -4.47 -3.54 9.50
N TYR A 174 -5.69 -4.08 9.48
CA TYR A 174 -6.71 -3.88 8.43
C TYR A 174 -6.29 -4.30 7.02
N LEU A 175 -5.14 -4.95 6.89
CA LEU A 175 -4.75 -5.65 5.69
C LEU A 175 -5.50 -6.98 5.63
N GLN A 176 -6.18 -7.24 4.52
CA GLN A 176 -6.85 -8.51 4.27
C GLN A 176 -6.19 -9.19 3.08
N ILE A 177 -5.91 -10.49 3.21
CA ILE A 177 -5.31 -11.31 2.16
C ILE A 177 -6.29 -12.40 1.70
N TYR A 178 -6.20 -12.77 0.43
CA TYR A 178 -6.93 -13.91 -0.13
C TYR A 178 -5.99 -15.11 -0.27
N HIS A 179 -6.40 -16.24 0.32
CA HIS A 179 -5.68 -17.50 0.18
C HIS A 179 -6.37 -18.38 -0.88
N PRO A 180 -5.80 -18.50 -2.10
CA PRO A 180 -6.47 -19.14 -3.22
C PRO A 180 -6.82 -20.60 -2.96
N SER A 181 -5.87 -21.41 -2.46
CA SER A 181 -6.10 -22.85 -2.22
C SER A 181 -7.16 -23.15 -1.16
N LYS A 182 -7.44 -22.19 -0.27
CA LYS A 182 -8.45 -22.33 0.79
C LYS A 182 -9.74 -21.58 0.45
N ASN A 183 -9.76 -20.81 -0.64
CA ASN A 183 -10.82 -19.88 -1.02
C ASN A 183 -11.33 -19.05 0.18
N LYS A 184 -10.40 -18.50 0.97
CA LYS A 184 -10.70 -17.80 2.23
C LYS A 184 -9.94 -16.48 2.33
N PHE A 185 -10.58 -15.51 2.98
CA PHE A 185 -9.95 -14.26 3.38
C PHE A 185 -9.40 -14.36 4.80
N TYR A 186 -8.24 -13.75 5.02
CA TYR A 186 -7.62 -13.63 6.34
C TYR A 186 -7.31 -12.17 6.62
N MET A 187 -7.67 -11.71 7.83
CA MET A 187 -7.19 -10.44 8.35
C MET A 187 -5.80 -10.65 8.93
N VAL A 188 -4.86 -9.81 8.51
CA VAL A 188 -3.49 -9.84 9.02
C VAL A 188 -3.46 -9.20 10.41
N LYS A 189 -2.86 -9.91 11.35
CA LYS A 189 -2.53 -9.40 12.69
C LYS A 189 -1.06 -9.02 12.71
N THR A 190 -0.75 -7.88 13.29
CA THR A 190 0.62 -7.38 13.41
C THR A 190 0.93 -7.21 14.88
N PRO A 191 2.05 -7.76 15.37
CA PRO A 191 2.62 -7.31 16.62
C PRO A 191 3.00 -5.83 16.51
N GLN A 192 2.94 -5.11 17.62
CA GLN A 192 3.45 -3.75 17.71
C GLN A 192 4.93 -3.72 17.30
N ASP A 193 5.34 -2.65 16.62
CA ASP A 193 6.72 -2.39 16.19
C ASP A 193 7.29 -3.48 15.26
N SER A 194 6.43 -4.11 14.46
CA SER A 194 6.84 -5.12 13.48
C SER A 194 6.87 -4.56 12.05
N PHE A 195 7.66 -5.21 11.19
CA PHE A 195 7.55 -5.05 9.74
C PHE A 195 6.72 -6.18 9.14
N LEU A 196 5.85 -5.82 8.20
CA LEU A 196 5.18 -6.78 7.33
C LEU A 196 5.95 -6.87 6.01
N VAL A 197 6.16 -8.09 5.53
CA VAL A 197 6.78 -8.32 4.22
C VAL A 197 5.82 -9.09 3.35
N GLN A 198 5.43 -8.47 2.24
CA GLN A 198 4.51 -9.02 1.27
C GLN A 198 5.25 -9.44 0.00
N ILE A 199 4.91 -10.62 -0.51
CA ILE A 199 5.47 -11.16 -1.76
C ILE A 199 4.73 -10.54 -2.95
N GLY A 200 5.49 -9.93 -3.86
CA GLY A 200 4.98 -9.37 -5.11
C GLY A 200 5.14 -10.29 -6.32
N GLU A 201 4.57 -9.89 -7.45
CA GLU A 201 4.54 -10.69 -8.68
C GLU A 201 5.93 -10.91 -9.28
N SER A 202 6.88 -9.98 -9.14
CA SER A 202 8.25 -10.24 -9.64
C SER A 202 8.92 -11.36 -8.85
N ALA A 203 8.66 -11.50 -7.55
CA ALA A 203 9.18 -12.63 -6.78
C ALA A 203 8.54 -13.96 -7.22
N ASP A 204 7.24 -13.94 -7.51
CA ASP A 204 6.52 -15.08 -8.07
C ASP A 204 7.15 -15.55 -9.40
N ILE A 205 7.33 -14.61 -10.34
CA ILE A 205 7.94 -14.84 -11.65
C ILE A 205 9.39 -15.35 -11.51
N LEU A 206 10.24 -14.62 -10.78
CA LEU A 206 11.67 -14.94 -10.65
C LEU A 206 11.93 -16.26 -9.90
N SER A 207 11.04 -16.61 -8.97
CA SER A 207 11.09 -17.90 -8.26
C SER A 207 10.42 -19.05 -9.03
N LYS A 208 9.89 -18.78 -10.23
CA LYS A 208 9.17 -19.76 -11.07
C LYS A 208 7.97 -20.39 -10.34
N GLY A 209 7.21 -19.57 -9.61
CA GLY A 209 6.02 -19.98 -8.87
C GLY A 209 6.28 -20.62 -7.50
N LYS A 210 7.55 -20.76 -7.07
CA LYS A 210 7.89 -21.30 -5.73
C LYS A 210 7.48 -20.35 -4.60
N LEU A 211 7.56 -19.05 -4.84
CA LEU A 211 6.88 -18.04 -4.05
C LEU A 211 5.61 -17.62 -4.78
N ARG A 212 4.54 -17.31 -4.03
CA ARG A 212 3.29 -16.82 -4.61
C ARG A 212 3.03 -15.39 -4.20
N SER A 213 2.72 -14.56 -5.19
CA SER A 213 2.29 -13.19 -4.97
C SER A 213 1.03 -13.15 -4.10
N THR A 214 0.97 -12.18 -3.19
CA THR A 214 -0.10 -12.10 -2.18
C THR A 214 -1.21 -11.15 -2.65
N LEU A 215 -2.39 -11.69 -2.95
CA LEU A 215 -3.56 -10.87 -3.27
C LEU A 215 -4.10 -10.25 -1.99
N HIS A 216 -4.20 -8.93 -1.97
CA HIS A 216 -4.52 -8.20 -0.74
C HIS A 216 -5.34 -6.94 -1.00
N CYS A 217 -6.04 -6.47 0.03
CA CYS A 217 -6.71 -5.18 0.07
C CYS A 217 -6.57 -4.55 1.46
N VAL A 218 -6.90 -3.27 1.59
CA VAL A 218 -6.95 -2.60 2.89
C VAL A 218 -8.41 -2.28 3.21
N CYS A 219 -8.92 -2.91 4.26
CA CYS A 219 -10.31 -2.78 4.69
C CYS A 219 -10.53 -1.50 5.49
N LYS A 220 -11.69 -0.86 5.29
CA LYS A 220 -12.13 0.21 6.19
C LYS A 220 -12.93 -0.38 7.36
N PRO A 221 -12.63 -0.01 8.63
CA PRO A 221 -13.45 -0.45 9.75
C PRO A 221 -14.87 0.11 9.67
N GLU A 222 -15.88 -0.76 9.74
CA GLU A 222 -17.30 -0.35 9.66
C GLU A 222 -17.77 0.47 10.87
N LYS A 223 -17.28 0.13 12.07
CA LYS A 223 -17.70 0.75 13.34
C LYS A 223 -16.84 1.93 13.79
N LEU A 224 -15.78 2.25 13.03
CA LEU A 224 -14.79 3.26 13.37
C LEU A 224 -14.54 4.15 12.16
N ASP A 225 -15.62 4.69 11.64
CA ASP A 225 -15.63 5.52 10.44
C ASP A 225 -14.87 6.84 10.64
N HIS A 226 -14.66 7.28 11.87
CA HIS A 226 -13.86 8.45 12.23
C HIS A 226 -12.35 8.18 12.19
N VAL A 227 -11.88 6.94 12.24
CA VAL A 227 -10.45 6.63 12.32
C VAL A 227 -9.79 6.68 10.94
N SER A 228 -8.60 7.29 10.85
CA SER A 228 -7.71 7.20 9.69
C SER A 228 -6.64 6.12 9.91
N ARG A 229 -5.96 5.73 8.83
CA ARG A 229 -4.86 4.75 8.90
C ARG A 229 -3.65 5.25 8.13
N GLU A 230 -2.50 5.25 8.77
CA GLU A 230 -1.22 5.70 8.23
C GLU A 230 -0.22 4.55 8.18
N THR A 231 0.60 4.50 7.13
CA THR A 231 1.67 3.52 7.03
C THR A 231 2.79 4.03 6.12
N PHE A 232 4.03 3.66 6.44
CA PHE A 232 5.15 3.83 5.54
C PHE A 232 5.45 2.49 4.85
N VAL A 233 5.63 2.56 3.53
CA VAL A 233 5.81 1.38 2.68
C VAL A 233 7.04 1.56 1.80
N VAL A 234 7.85 0.51 1.69
CA VAL A 234 9.00 0.43 0.79
C VAL A 234 8.77 -0.68 -0.22
N PHE A 235 8.73 -0.31 -1.50
CA PHE A 235 8.65 -1.25 -2.61
C PHE A 235 10.06 -1.61 -3.08
N LEU A 236 10.38 -2.90 -3.01
CA LEU A 236 11.62 -3.49 -3.47
C LEU A 236 11.34 -4.19 -4.80
N HIS A 237 12.02 -3.76 -5.85
CA HIS A 237 11.74 -4.20 -7.21
C HIS A 237 13.02 -4.54 -7.97
N PRO A 238 12.94 -5.33 -9.05
CA PRO A 238 14.06 -5.58 -9.95
C PRO A 238 14.61 -4.27 -10.57
N LYS A 239 15.81 -4.33 -11.15
CA LYS A 239 16.28 -3.24 -12.03
C LYS A 239 15.31 -3.10 -13.22
N TRP A 240 15.13 -1.87 -13.69
CA TRP A 240 14.18 -1.56 -14.77
C TRP A 240 14.40 -2.37 -16.05
N SER A 241 15.65 -2.69 -16.39
CA SER A 241 16.04 -3.44 -17.58
C SER A 241 16.04 -4.95 -17.40
N GLN A 242 15.77 -5.47 -16.20
CA GLN A 242 15.76 -6.91 -15.98
C GLN A 242 14.63 -7.56 -16.77
N THR A 243 14.96 -8.58 -17.55
CA THR A 243 14.00 -9.32 -18.36
C THR A 243 13.40 -10.49 -17.58
N PHE A 244 12.14 -10.79 -17.85
CA PHE A 244 11.47 -11.97 -17.34
C PHE A 244 11.42 -13.07 -18.40
N SER A 245 11.73 -14.31 -17.98
CA SER A 245 11.56 -15.50 -18.81
C SER A 245 10.31 -16.25 -18.35
N VAL A 246 9.37 -16.44 -19.28
CA VAL A 246 8.10 -17.13 -19.06
C VAL A 246 8.21 -18.59 -19.48
N SER A 247 9.16 -18.94 -20.35
CA SER A 247 9.36 -20.32 -20.84
C SER A 247 9.69 -21.32 -19.72
N GLU A 248 10.32 -20.88 -18.64
CA GLU A 248 10.65 -21.70 -17.47
C GLU A 248 9.58 -21.65 -16.36
N TYR A 249 8.59 -20.77 -16.51
CA TYR A 249 7.43 -20.67 -15.64
C TYR A 249 6.38 -21.65 -16.17
N THR A 250 6.31 -22.85 -15.58
CA THR A 250 5.50 -23.95 -16.13
C THR A 250 4.06 -23.53 -16.38
N MET A 251 3.50 -23.93 -17.52
CA MET A 251 2.12 -23.63 -17.93
C MET A 251 1.07 -24.00 -16.86
N GLU A 252 1.37 -24.95 -15.96
CA GLU A 252 0.54 -25.28 -14.80
C GLU A 252 0.46 -24.17 -13.74
N HIS A 253 1.45 -23.30 -13.61
CA HIS A 253 1.42 -22.15 -12.69
C HIS A 253 0.66 -20.96 -13.29
N LEU A 254 0.79 -20.71 -14.61
CA LEU A 254 -0.07 -19.75 -15.33
C LEU A 254 -1.53 -20.23 -15.36
N ARG A 255 -1.75 -21.55 -15.40
CA ARG A 255 -3.06 -22.18 -15.24
C ARG A 255 -3.51 -22.30 -13.79
N SER A 256 -2.61 -22.29 -12.81
CA SER A 256 -3.00 -22.24 -11.38
C SER A 256 -3.35 -20.82 -10.91
N ASP A 257 -3.04 -19.79 -11.69
CA ASP A 257 -3.78 -18.52 -11.62
C ASP A 257 -5.24 -18.66 -12.11
N GLU A 258 -5.60 -19.80 -12.74
CA GLU A 258 -6.99 -20.28 -12.87
C GLU A 258 -7.47 -21.08 -11.65
N VAL A 259 -6.79 -21.05 -10.49
CA VAL A 259 -7.54 -21.05 -9.22
C VAL A 259 -8.18 -19.67 -9.15
N VAL A 260 -9.19 -19.56 -10.01
CA VAL A 260 -9.88 -18.36 -10.39
C VAL A 260 -10.20 -17.59 -9.11
N PRO A 261 -9.65 -16.38 -8.92
CA PRO A 261 -10.14 -15.48 -7.89
C PRO A 261 -11.66 -15.49 -8.01
N ARG A 262 -12.36 -15.59 -6.88
CA ARG A 262 -13.84 -15.60 -6.88
C ARG A 262 -14.38 -14.61 -7.92
N PRO A 263 -15.48 -14.91 -8.64
CA PRO A 263 -15.96 -14.11 -9.76
C PRO A 263 -16.02 -12.59 -9.53
N ASP A 264 -16.18 -12.15 -8.28
CA ASP A 264 -16.10 -10.76 -7.85
C ASP A 264 -14.70 -10.14 -8.00
N LEU A 265 -13.62 -10.88 -7.78
CA LEU A 265 -12.24 -10.41 -7.85
C LEU A 265 -11.66 -10.36 -9.27
N GLN A 266 -12.10 -11.23 -10.19
CA GLN A 266 -11.65 -11.22 -11.60
C GLN A 266 -11.95 -9.90 -12.31
N ASN A 267 -13.06 -9.26 -11.95
CA ASN A 267 -13.46 -8.00 -12.54
C ASN A 267 -12.69 -6.79 -11.95
N ILE A 268 -11.81 -7.03 -10.97
CA ILE A 268 -11.08 -6.01 -10.22
C ILE A 268 -9.57 -6.14 -10.41
N VAL A 269 -9.07 -7.38 -10.56
CA VAL A 269 -7.66 -7.72 -10.61
C VAL A 269 -7.32 -8.26 -12.01
N PRO A 270 -6.52 -7.54 -12.81
CA PRO A 270 -6.10 -8.03 -14.11
C PRO A 270 -5.18 -9.25 -13.94
N PRO A 271 -5.44 -10.35 -14.67
CA PRO A 271 -4.66 -11.58 -14.53
C PRO A 271 -3.19 -11.36 -14.90
N LEU A 272 -2.29 -12.16 -14.34
CA LEU A 272 -0.87 -12.06 -14.66
C LEU A 272 -0.61 -12.36 -16.15
N SER A 273 -1.31 -13.36 -16.69
CA SER A 273 -1.22 -13.78 -18.10
C SER A 273 -1.60 -12.70 -19.12
N SER A 274 -2.42 -11.70 -18.76
CA SER A 274 -2.73 -10.58 -19.66
C SER A 274 -1.67 -9.48 -19.64
N ARG A 275 -0.71 -9.53 -18.72
CA ARG A 275 0.29 -8.48 -18.48
C ARG A 275 1.72 -8.95 -18.71
N LEU A 276 2.00 -10.22 -18.42
CA LEU A 276 3.31 -10.84 -18.54
C LEU A 276 3.53 -11.41 -19.95
N ARG A 277 4.69 -11.12 -20.53
CA ARG A 277 5.12 -11.62 -21.84
C ARG A 277 6.56 -12.09 -21.76
N ASP A 278 6.89 -13.16 -22.47
CA ASP A 278 8.26 -13.68 -22.50
C ASP A 278 9.25 -12.63 -23.02
N GLY A 279 10.40 -12.51 -22.35
CA GLY A 279 11.45 -11.55 -22.70
C GLY A 279 11.17 -10.09 -22.33
N MET A 280 10.00 -9.76 -21.75
CA MET A 280 9.70 -8.38 -21.38
C MET A 280 10.55 -7.92 -20.19
N THR A 281 10.87 -6.63 -20.17
CA THR A 281 11.56 -6.00 -19.04
C THR A 281 10.62 -5.71 -17.88
N PHE A 282 11.18 -5.56 -16.67
CA PHE A 282 10.43 -5.10 -15.49
C PHE A 282 9.76 -3.74 -15.74
N ALA A 283 10.42 -2.82 -16.45
CA ALA A 283 9.84 -1.53 -16.83
C ALA A 283 8.57 -1.68 -17.69
N GLU A 284 8.61 -2.56 -18.68
CA GLU A 284 7.44 -2.84 -19.52
C GLU A 284 6.32 -3.51 -18.71
N PHE A 285 6.68 -4.44 -17.82
CA PHE A 285 5.71 -5.15 -16.98
C PHE A 285 5.02 -4.21 -16.00
N SER A 286 5.80 -3.35 -15.33
CA SER A 286 5.32 -2.31 -14.42
C SER A 286 4.39 -1.32 -15.14
N ARG A 287 4.75 -0.90 -16.36
CA ARG A 287 3.92 -0.01 -17.19
C ARG A 287 2.60 -0.68 -17.59
N GLU A 288 2.64 -1.90 -18.11
CA GLU A 288 1.43 -2.60 -18.54
C GLU A 288 0.51 -2.91 -17.35
N THR A 289 1.10 -3.31 -16.21
CA THR A 289 0.37 -3.52 -14.96
C THR A 289 -0.32 -2.24 -14.50
N THR A 290 0.43 -1.13 -14.41
CA THR A 290 -0.13 0.16 -14.01
C THR A 290 -1.26 0.61 -14.95
N LYS A 291 -1.11 0.37 -16.26
CA LYS A 291 -2.13 0.70 -17.26
C LYS A 291 -3.40 -0.14 -17.10
N GLN A 292 -3.29 -1.45 -16.87
CA GLN A 292 -4.46 -2.32 -16.71
C GLN A 292 -5.20 -2.12 -15.39
N TYR A 293 -4.50 -1.73 -14.32
CA TYR A 293 -5.15 -1.34 -13.07
C TYR A 293 -5.74 0.09 -13.14
N TYR A 294 -4.94 1.08 -13.53
CA TYR A 294 -5.23 2.50 -13.27
C TYR A 294 -5.25 3.40 -14.52
N GLY A 295 -4.97 2.86 -15.71
CA GLY A 295 -5.09 3.63 -16.97
C GLY A 295 -6.54 4.02 -17.25
N GLY A 296 -6.81 4.84 -18.28
CA GLY A 296 -8.18 5.34 -18.56
C GLY A 296 -9.27 4.26 -18.63
N ASN A 297 -8.93 3.09 -19.18
CA ASN A 297 -9.80 1.90 -19.26
C ASN A 297 -9.39 0.78 -18.29
N GLY A 298 -8.59 1.09 -17.26
CA GLY A 298 -8.15 0.12 -16.27
C GLY A 298 -9.28 -0.33 -15.36
N LEU A 299 -9.15 -1.52 -14.76
CA LEU A 299 -10.20 -2.11 -13.92
C LEU A 299 -10.52 -1.29 -12.66
N GLN A 300 -9.63 -0.37 -12.27
CA GLN A 300 -9.76 0.48 -11.08
C GLN A 300 -9.67 1.98 -11.41
N SER A 301 -9.87 2.38 -12.68
CA SER A 301 -9.68 3.76 -13.14
C SER A 301 -10.71 4.78 -12.63
N ASN A 302 -11.91 4.32 -12.29
CA ASN A 302 -13.08 5.16 -11.98
C ASN A 302 -13.49 5.09 -10.49
N ARG A 303 -12.55 4.85 -9.57
CA ARG A 303 -12.85 4.67 -8.14
C ARG A 303 -12.03 5.56 -7.23
#